data_AF-A0A357C7X5-F1
#
_entry.id   AF-A0A357C7X5-F1
#
_cell.length_a   1.000
_cell.length_b   1.000
_cell.length_c   1.000
_cell.angle_alpha   90.00
_cell.angle_beta   90.00
_cell.angle_gamma   90.00
#
_symmetry.space_group_name_H-M   'P 1'
#
loop_
_entity.id
_entity.type
_entity.pdbx_description
1 polymer ?
#
loop_
_entity_poly.entity_id
_entity_poly.type
_entity_poly.pdbx_seq_one_letter_code
_entity_poly.pdbx_strand_id
1 'polypeptide(L)'
;MYSIRMHASRKSYELRVKSEKLRNNYNSELRTLNSVHISGAEGIYEKSEIQKICEKYIKRALTHPRGKPDEIVITIEKIRQKPKTISLLPVITLDCNSPEKAKKIITQKLESLGISKKAIDNGFVVLNSKKTMRGASLILLKSGARVEPDKERGVRVSRMGIEKSTEKNLSEKLSGAKISTTLLRRVKEALVLASKAASWPDVIAEACISDDPDYTTGYIASKEFGYLRMPNIKKVKEMHGGRVFFIRETADIAGLISYLERKPVIII
;
A
#
# COMPACT_ATOMS: atom_id res chain seq x y z
N MET A 1 -5.92 -10.11 -21.13
CA MET A 1 -5.49 -9.39 -19.91
C MET A 1 -4.01 -8.96 -19.90
N TYR A 2 -3.77 -7.75 -19.42
CA TYR A 2 -2.48 -7.07 -19.26
C TYR A 2 -2.39 -6.45 -17.86
N SER A 3 -1.24 -6.56 -17.21
CA SER A 3 -0.92 -5.80 -15.99
C SER A 3 -0.37 -4.44 -16.43
N ILE A 4 -1.01 -3.37 -15.99
CA ILE A 4 -0.57 -2.00 -16.23
C ILE A 4 -0.19 -1.39 -14.90
N ARG A 5 1.06 -0.94 -14.79
CA ARG A 5 1.62 -0.31 -13.58
C ARG A 5 2.17 1.06 -13.92
N MET A 6 1.93 2.03 -13.06
CA MET A 6 2.51 3.36 -13.15
C MET A 6 3.26 3.71 -11.87
N HIS A 7 4.44 4.29 -12.04
CA HIS A 7 5.22 4.91 -10.97
C HIS A 7 5.65 6.31 -11.40
N ALA A 8 5.37 7.31 -10.56
CA ALA A 8 5.79 8.69 -10.77
C ALA A 8 6.70 9.13 -9.63
N SER A 9 7.82 9.76 -9.96
CA SER A 9 8.81 10.22 -8.97
C SER A 9 9.38 11.59 -9.30
N ARG A 10 9.95 12.25 -8.29
CA ARG A 10 10.67 13.53 -8.40
C ARG A 10 12.09 13.35 -7.86
N LYS A 11 13.09 13.89 -8.54
CA LYS A 11 14.48 13.88 -8.10
C LYS A 11 14.65 14.88 -6.95
N SER A 12 15.31 14.47 -5.87
CA SER A 12 15.80 15.41 -4.85
C SER A 12 17.26 15.73 -5.10
N TYR A 13 17.59 17.02 -5.11
CA TYR A 13 18.95 17.53 -5.24
C TYR A 13 19.39 18.16 -3.91
N GLU A 14 20.63 17.93 -3.50
CA GLU A 14 21.30 18.79 -2.51
C GLU A 14 22.39 19.62 -3.21
N LEU A 15 22.56 20.84 -2.72
CA LEU A 15 23.65 21.72 -3.11
C LEU A 15 24.91 21.30 -2.36
N ARG A 16 25.94 20.87 -3.09
CA ARG A 16 27.27 20.65 -2.52
C ARG A 16 28.09 21.92 -2.71
N VAL A 17 28.29 22.69 -1.63
CA VAL A 17 29.27 23.78 -1.63
C VAL A 17 30.65 23.14 -1.47
N LYS A 18 31.50 23.22 -2.51
CA LYS A 18 32.93 22.88 -2.37
C LYS A 18 33.55 23.95 -1.46
N SER A 19 34.29 23.49 -0.45
CA SER A 19 34.94 24.24 0.64
C SER A 19 35.33 25.69 0.34
N GLU A 20 35.21 26.54 1.36
CA GLU A 20 35.38 28.01 1.46
C GLU A 20 36.65 28.68 0.89
N LYS A 21 37.50 28.03 0.08
CA LYS A 21 38.75 28.63 -0.40
C LYS A 21 38.83 29.07 -1.86
N LEU A 22 37.75 29.01 -2.64
CA LEU A 22 37.74 29.57 -4.00
C LEU A 22 36.41 30.29 -4.30
N ARG A 23 36.26 31.50 -3.74
CA ARG A 23 35.32 32.50 -4.28
C ARG A 23 35.87 32.98 -5.62
N ASN A 24 35.44 32.33 -6.70
CA ASN A 24 35.25 32.87 -8.07
C ASN A 24 35.28 31.71 -9.07
N ASN A 25 34.15 31.01 -9.18
CA ASN A 25 33.63 30.25 -10.35
C ASN A 25 32.60 29.24 -9.83
N TYR A 26 31.32 29.63 -9.85
CA TYR A 26 30.21 28.78 -9.40
C TYR A 26 29.91 27.69 -10.44
N ASN A 27 30.59 26.55 -10.32
CA ASN A 27 30.09 25.27 -10.83
C ASN A 27 29.62 24.43 -9.63
N SER A 28 28.38 24.66 -9.18
CA SER A 28 27.72 23.77 -8.24
C SER A 28 27.21 22.54 -8.99
N GLU A 29 27.85 21.39 -8.79
CA GLU A 29 27.35 20.12 -9.29
C GLU A 29 26.17 19.66 -8.40
N LEU A 30 24.95 19.68 -8.94
CA LEU A 30 23.76 19.12 -8.30
C LEU A 30 23.87 17.59 -8.28
N ARG A 31 24.06 17.00 -7.11
CA ARG A 31 24.05 15.54 -6.96
C ARG A 31 22.62 15.07 -6.70
N THR A 32 22.12 14.14 -7.52
CA THR A 32 20.84 13.48 -7.28
C THR A 32 21.02 12.50 -6.12
N LEU A 33 20.37 12.73 -4.99
CA LEU A 33 20.55 11.90 -3.80
C LEU A 33 19.57 10.74 -3.74
N ASN A 34 18.29 11.01 -4.03
CA ASN A 34 17.20 10.02 -3.95
C ASN A 34 16.02 10.42 -4.85
N SER A 35 15.23 9.43 -5.28
CA SER A 35 13.95 9.66 -5.95
C SER A 35 12.81 9.65 -4.92
N VAL A 36 12.07 10.75 -4.85
CA VAL A 36 10.89 10.90 -3.99
C VAL A 36 9.68 10.35 -4.71
N HIS A 37 8.95 9.43 -4.06
CA HIS A 37 7.70 8.88 -4.60
C HIS A 37 6.61 9.96 -4.65
N ILE A 38 6.00 10.12 -5.83
CA ILE A 38 4.88 11.04 -6.05
C ILE A 38 3.57 10.27 -6.13
N SER A 39 3.48 9.27 -7.01
CA SER A 39 2.24 8.54 -7.28
C SER A 39 2.52 7.12 -7.77
N GLY A 40 1.59 6.22 -7.49
CA GLY A 40 1.59 4.85 -7.98
C GLY A 40 0.16 4.41 -8.34
N ALA A 41 0.04 3.56 -9.34
CA ALA A 41 -1.20 2.89 -9.69
C ALA A 41 -0.91 1.54 -10.33
N GLU A 42 -1.82 0.59 -10.15
CA GLU A 42 -1.75 -0.71 -10.80
C GLU A 42 -3.16 -1.28 -11.04
N GLY A 43 -3.31 -2.04 -12.12
CA GLY A 43 -4.47 -2.88 -12.36
C GLY A 43 -4.23 -3.94 -13.43
N ILE A 44 -5.19 -4.85 -13.57
CA ILE A 44 -5.25 -5.82 -14.67
C ILE A 44 -6.43 -5.45 -15.55
N TYR A 45 -6.18 -5.35 -16.86
CA TYR A 45 -7.14 -4.84 -17.83
C TYR A 45 -7.13 -5.65 -19.13
N GLU A 46 -8.19 -5.51 -19.94
CA GLU A 46 -8.18 -6.08 -21.28
C GLU A 46 -7.35 -5.26 -22.27
N LYS A 47 -6.98 -5.90 -23.39
CA LYS A 47 -6.14 -5.27 -24.42
C LYS A 47 -6.76 -3.97 -24.94
N SER A 48 -8.08 -3.94 -25.11
CA SER A 48 -8.84 -2.79 -25.57
C SER A 48 -8.83 -1.60 -24.60
N GLU A 49 -8.45 -1.82 -23.34
CA GLU A 49 -8.46 -0.78 -22.31
C GLU A 49 -7.10 -0.12 -22.11
N ILE A 50 -6.02 -0.66 -22.70
CA ILE A 50 -4.64 -0.24 -22.45
C ILE A 50 -4.47 1.27 -22.64
N GLN A 51 -4.92 1.81 -23.77
CA GLN A 51 -4.77 3.24 -24.10
C GLN A 51 -5.47 4.11 -23.05
N LYS A 52 -6.76 3.84 -22.80
CA LYS A 52 -7.58 4.56 -21.82
C LYS A 52 -6.97 4.54 -20.41
N ILE A 53 -6.41 3.40 -19.99
CA ILE A 53 -5.78 3.27 -18.67
C ILE A 53 -4.45 4.04 -18.61
N CYS A 54 -3.64 4.00 -19.66
CA CYS A 54 -2.40 4.76 -19.72
C CYS A 54 -2.68 6.27 -19.60
N GLU A 55 -3.64 6.80 -20.36
CA GLU A 55 -4.08 8.20 -20.26
C GLU A 55 -4.53 8.55 -18.83
N LYS A 56 -5.36 7.69 -18.22
CA LYS A 56 -5.81 7.85 -16.83
C LYS A 56 -4.63 7.88 -15.84
N TYR A 57 -3.64 7.03 -16.01
CA TYR A 57 -2.47 6.96 -15.14
C TYR A 57 -1.53 8.15 -15.33
N ILE A 58 -1.31 8.60 -16.57
CA ILE A 58 -0.55 9.84 -16.87
C ILE A 58 -1.23 11.03 -16.19
N LYS A 59 -2.55 11.20 -16.39
CA LYS A 59 -3.31 12.29 -15.75
C LYS A 59 -3.18 12.24 -14.23
N ARG A 60 -3.33 11.05 -13.62
CA ARG A 60 -3.14 10.87 -12.16
C ARG A 60 -1.74 11.29 -11.70
N ALA A 61 -0.70 10.95 -12.45
CA ALA A 61 0.68 11.30 -12.09
C ALA A 61 0.90 12.82 -12.15
N LEU A 62 0.40 13.49 -13.18
CA LEU A 62 0.56 14.93 -13.39
C LEU A 62 -0.25 15.79 -12.41
N THR A 63 -1.38 15.29 -11.90
CA THR A 63 -2.26 16.03 -10.98
C THR A 63 -2.22 15.50 -9.54
N HIS A 64 -1.14 14.83 -9.14
CA HIS A 64 -1.04 14.25 -7.79
C HIS A 64 -0.79 15.33 -6.71
N PRO A 65 -1.46 15.29 -5.54
CA PRO A 65 -1.27 16.29 -4.48
C PRO A 65 0.16 16.40 -3.92
N ARG A 66 0.95 15.33 -4.01
CA ARG A 66 2.37 15.32 -3.57
C ARG A 66 3.30 16.15 -4.49
N GLY A 67 2.78 16.71 -5.58
CA GLY A 67 3.48 17.60 -6.49
C GLY A 67 3.72 17.02 -7.88
N LYS A 68 4.41 17.79 -8.72
CA LYS A 68 4.73 17.43 -10.11
C LYS A 68 5.90 16.43 -10.17
N PRO A 69 5.78 15.32 -10.93
CA PRO A 69 6.88 14.37 -11.11
C PRO A 69 7.89 14.86 -12.16
N ASP A 70 9.15 14.44 -12.00
CA ASP A 70 10.20 14.57 -13.02
C ASP A 70 10.24 13.35 -13.94
N GLU A 71 9.75 12.20 -13.46
CA GLU A 71 9.73 10.94 -14.19
C GLU A 71 8.39 10.23 -13.98
N ILE A 72 7.82 9.71 -15.07
CA ILE A 72 6.65 8.83 -15.05
C ILE A 72 7.01 7.58 -15.86
N VAL A 73 7.01 6.43 -15.20
CA VAL A 73 7.22 5.12 -15.84
C VAL A 73 5.90 4.36 -15.85
N ILE A 74 5.45 3.97 -17.05
CA ILE A 74 4.31 3.08 -17.24
C ILE A 74 4.82 1.77 -17.83
N THR A 75 4.55 0.67 -17.13
CA THR A 75 4.88 -0.69 -17.58
C THR A 75 3.60 -1.42 -17.96
N ILE A 76 3.54 -1.90 -19.20
CA ILE A 76 2.44 -2.72 -19.72
C ILE A 76 2.99 -4.12 -19.95
N GLU A 77 2.51 -5.10 -19.19
CA GLU A 77 2.99 -6.47 -19.23
C GLU A 77 1.84 -7.42 -19.60
N LYS A 78 2.03 -8.22 -20.66
CA LYS A 78 1.06 -9.27 -21.00
C LYS A 78 1.07 -10.35 -19.92
N ILE A 79 -0.10 -10.63 -19.33
CA ILE A 79 -0.22 -11.69 -18.34
C ILE A 79 -0.40 -13.01 -19.08
N ARG A 80 0.58 -13.92 -18.93
CA ARG A 80 0.55 -15.25 -19.58
C ARG A 80 -0.24 -16.29 -18.78
N GLN A 81 -0.32 -16.12 -17.46
CA GLN A 81 -1.05 -17.01 -16.56
C GLN A 81 -2.52 -16.58 -16.48
N LYS A 82 -3.46 -17.51 -16.47
CA LYS A 82 -4.87 -17.20 -16.17
C LYS A 82 -4.95 -16.61 -14.75
N PRO A 83 -5.54 -15.42 -14.56
CA PRO A 83 -5.69 -14.86 -13.22
C PRO A 83 -6.57 -15.73 -12.33
N LYS A 84 -6.18 -15.84 -11.06
CA LYS A 84 -7.02 -16.47 -10.05
C LYS A 84 -8.14 -15.51 -9.66
N THR A 85 -9.35 -16.02 -9.55
CA THR A 85 -10.49 -15.26 -9.05
C THR A 85 -10.62 -15.45 -7.54
N ILE A 86 -10.80 -14.36 -6.79
CA ILE A 86 -11.05 -14.39 -5.34
C ILE A 86 -12.12 -13.35 -4.98
N SER A 87 -12.81 -13.57 -3.87
CA SER A 87 -13.81 -12.62 -3.37
C SER A 87 -13.18 -11.37 -2.75
N LEU A 88 -13.85 -10.24 -2.93
CA LEU A 88 -13.58 -9.01 -2.19
C LEU A 88 -13.86 -9.21 -0.69
N LEU A 89 -12.98 -8.73 0.19
CA LEU A 89 -13.28 -8.70 1.61
C LEU A 89 -14.50 -7.80 1.89
N PRO A 90 -15.41 -8.20 2.79
CA PRO A 90 -16.48 -7.31 3.22
C PRO A 90 -15.87 -6.09 3.91
N VAL A 91 -16.35 -4.90 3.57
CA VAL A 91 -15.85 -3.64 4.12
C VAL A 91 -16.78 -3.12 5.20
N ILE A 92 -16.22 -2.79 6.36
CA ILE A 92 -16.90 -2.16 7.48
C ILE A 92 -16.11 -0.92 7.89
N THR A 93 -16.79 0.19 8.18
CA THR A 93 -16.13 1.37 8.75
C THR A 93 -16.46 1.45 10.23
N LEU A 94 -15.43 1.38 11.07
CA LEU A 94 -15.57 1.47 12.51
C LEU A 94 -15.70 2.92 12.95
N ASP A 95 -16.46 3.14 14.01
CA ASP A 95 -16.42 4.41 14.72
C ASP A 95 -15.10 4.55 15.49
N CYS A 96 -14.20 5.37 14.94
CA CYS A 96 -12.88 5.63 15.48
C CYS A 96 -12.56 7.13 15.37
N ASN A 97 -12.45 7.77 16.53
CA ASN A 97 -12.30 9.22 16.66
C ASN A 97 -10.94 9.66 17.21
N SER A 98 -10.06 8.73 17.61
CA SER A 98 -8.70 9.06 18.04
C SER A 98 -7.69 7.96 17.72
N PRO A 99 -6.39 8.31 17.58
CA PRO A 99 -5.31 7.34 17.41
C PRO A 99 -5.22 6.32 18.54
N GLU A 100 -5.51 6.73 19.78
CA GLU A 100 -5.48 5.88 20.96
C GLU A 100 -6.60 4.82 20.92
N LYS A 101 -7.82 5.23 20.52
CA LYS A 101 -8.94 4.30 20.28
C LYS A 101 -8.60 3.33 19.15
N ALA A 102 -8.01 3.83 18.06
CA ALA A 102 -7.59 2.99 16.94
C ALA A 102 -6.56 1.94 17.38
N LYS A 103 -5.52 2.35 18.11
CA LYS A 103 -4.49 1.45 18.65
C LYS A 103 -5.11 0.35 19.51
N LYS A 104 -6.03 0.71 20.41
CA LYS A 104 -6.74 -0.27 21.26
C LYS A 104 -7.54 -1.29 20.43
N ILE A 105 -8.31 -0.82 19.44
CA ILE A 105 -9.08 -1.69 18.54
C ILE A 105 -8.17 -2.64 17.78
N ILE A 106 -7.07 -2.12 17.21
CA ILE A 106 -6.08 -2.91 16.46
C ILE A 106 -5.51 -4.01 17.35
N THR A 107 -5.00 -3.66 18.53
CA THR A 107 -4.44 -4.63 19.47
C THR A 107 -5.45 -5.71 19.81
N GLN A 108 -6.66 -5.34 20.23
CA GLN A 108 -7.70 -6.30 20.62
C GLN A 108 -8.09 -7.25 19.48
N LYS A 109 -8.24 -6.72 18.26
CA LYS A 109 -8.60 -7.53 17.09
C LYS A 109 -7.47 -8.47 16.66
N LEU A 110 -6.22 -8.01 16.69
CA LEU A 110 -5.07 -8.87 16.38
C LEU A 110 -4.86 -9.94 17.45
N GLU A 111 -5.02 -9.60 18.74
CA GLU A 111 -4.97 -10.58 19.84
C GLU A 111 -6.05 -11.65 19.70
N SER A 112 -7.28 -11.28 19.31
CA SER A 112 -8.35 -12.26 19.08
C SER A 112 -8.06 -13.24 17.93
N LEU A 113 -7.15 -12.88 17.00
CA LEU A 113 -6.68 -13.77 15.94
C LEU A 113 -5.48 -14.63 16.38
N GLY A 114 -5.15 -14.62 17.67
CA GLY A 114 -4.04 -15.39 18.25
C GLY A 114 -2.66 -14.80 17.96
N ILE A 115 -2.57 -13.54 17.51
CA ILE A 115 -1.31 -12.84 17.29
C ILE A 115 -0.76 -12.42 18.64
N SER A 116 0.49 -12.76 18.91
CA SER A 116 1.16 -12.45 20.18
C SER A 116 1.33 -10.94 20.35
N LYS A 117 1.33 -10.49 21.61
CA LYS A 117 1.63 -9.11 21.98
C LYS A 117 2.96 -8.64 21.38
N LYS A 118 4.00 -9.49 21.40
CA LYS A 118 5.31 -9.20 20.82
C LYS A 118 5.23 -8.92 19.31
N ALA A 119 4.48 -9.72 18.56
CA ALA A 119 4.28 -9.49 17.14
C ALA A 119 3.51 -8.19 16.89
N ILE A 120 2.47 -7.90 17.69
CA ILE A 120 1.68 -6.67 17.60
C ILE A 120 2.56 -5.44 17.86
N ASP A 121 3.38 -5.47 18.93
CA ASP A 121 4.30 -4.39 19.28
C ASP A 121 5.30 -4.13 18.14
N ASN A 122 5.89 -5.19 17.57
CA ASN A 122 6.78 -5.09 16.41
C ASN A 122 6.04 -4.56 15.16
N GLY A 123 4.77 -4.92 14.99
CA GLY A 123 3.90 -4.35 13.97
C GLY A 123 3.75 -2.84 14.14
N PHE A 124 3.50 -2.36 15.37
CA PHE A 124 3.42 -0.92 15.65
C PHE A 124 4.73 -0.17 15.43
N VAL A 125 5.88 -0.81 15.67
CA VAL A 125 7.19 -0.23 15.32
C VAL A 125 7.26 0.06 13.81
N VAL A 126 6.80 -0.88 12.97
CA VAL A 126 6.75 -0.67 11.52
C VAL A 126 5.73 0.41 11.14
N LEU A 127 4.51 0.34 11.68
CA LEU A 127 3.42 1.27 11.35
C LEU A 127 3.69 2.73 11.79
N ASN A 128 4.50 2.91 12.83
CA ASN A 128 4.88 4.22 13.36
C ASN A 128 6.28 4.69 12.90
N SER A 129 6.92 3.94 12.00
CA SER A 129 8.20 4.34 11.42
C SER A 129 8.04 5.61 10.57
N LYS A 130 8.95 6.57 10.75
CA LYS A 130 9.10 7.73 9.85
C LYS A 130 9.81 7.36 8.53
N LYS A 131 10.53 6.23 8.52
CA LYS A 131 11.13 5.67 7.30
C LYS A 131 10.08 4.80 6.63
N THR A 132 9.45 5.34 5.60
CA THR A 132 8.35 4.67 4.91
C THR A 132 8.89 3.63 3.93
N MET A 133 8.40 2.39 4.04
CA MET A 133 8.73 1.31 3.14
C MET A 133 7.87 1.38 1.88
N ARG A 134 8.37 0.86 0.76
CA ARG A 134 7.61 0.78 -0.51
C ARG A 134 6.63 -0.41 -0.54
N GLY A 135 6.85 -1.40 0.33
CA GLY A 135 6.05 -2.62 0.47
C GLY A 135 5.67 -2.90 1.92
N ALA A 136 5.22 -4.12 2.17
CA ALA A 136 4.82 -4.59 3.50
C ALA A 136 5.96 -5.33 4.21
N SER A 137 5.98 -5.26 5.54
CA SER A 137 6.72 -6.20 6.39
C SER A 137 5.94 -7.50 6.55
N LEU A 138 6.65 -8.63 6.64
CA LEU A 138 6.10 -9.94 6.99
C LEU A 138 6.50 -10.26 8.43
N ILE A 139 5.54 -10.32 9.35
CA ILE A 139 5.79 -10.57 10.77
C ILE A 139 5.17 -11.90 11.18
N LEU A 140 6.00 -12.80 11.73
CA LEU A 140 5.54 -14.07 12.28
C LEU A 140 4.68 -13.82 13.55
N LEU A 141 3.51 -14.44 13.63
CA LEU A 141 2.46 -14.07 14.59
C LEU A 141 2.77 -14.40 16.06
N LYS A 142 3.63 -15.38 16.36
CA LYS A 142 4.06 -15.76 17.72
C LYS A 142 5.43 -15.19 18.09
N SER A 143 6.44 -15.37 17.23
CA SER A 143 7.81 -14.93 17.51
C SER A 143 8.00 -13.42 17.35
N GLY A 144 7.15 -12.79 16.52
CA GLY A 144 7.22 -11.38 16.17
C GLY A 144 8.36 -11.03 15.21
N ALA A 145 9.08 -12.00 14.67
CA ALA A 145 10.22 -11.75 13.80
C ALA A 145 9.77 -11.26 12.41
N ARG A 146 10.53 -10.28 11.88
CA ARG A 146 10.40 -9.84 10.47
C ARG A 146 11.16 -10.80 9.56
N VAL A 147 10.47 -11.33 8.55
CA VAL A 147 10.98 -12.40 7.68
C VAL A 147 10.97 -12.07 6.19
N GLU A 148 10.58 -10.85 5.80
CA GLU A 148 10.82 -10.41 4.43
C GLU A 148 12.34 -10.29 4.14
N PRO A 149 12.80 -10.66 2.92
CA PRO A 149 14.23 -10.66 2.59
C PRO A 149 14.89 -9.27 2.65
N ASP A 150 14.16 -8.24 2.24
CA ASP A 150 14.61 -6.85 2.23
C ASP A 150 13.73 -6.01 3.16
N LYS A 151 14.28 -5.65 4.32
CA LYS A 151 13.57 -4.92 5.37
C LYS A 151 13.42 -3.42 5.08
N GLU A 152 14.14 -2.87 4.12
CA GLU A 152 14.01 -1.47 3.71
C GLU A 152 12.95 -1.32 2.61
N ARG A 153 12.91 -2.27 1.67
CA ARG A 153 11.92 -2.28 0.58
C ARG A 153 10.58 -2.87 1.02
N GLY A 154 10.60 -4.02 1.69
CA GLY A 154 9.43 -4.86 1.94
C GLY A 154 8.93 -5.63 0.71
N VAL A 155 7.82 -6.34 0.90
CA VAL A 155 7.15 -7.13 -0.15
C VAL A 155 6.06 -6.29 -0.80
N ARG A 156 6.11 -6.11 -2.12
CA ARG A 156 5.16 -5.25 -2.83
C ARG A 156 4.09 -6.07 -3.54
N VAL A 157 2.87 -6.02 -3.01
CA VAL A 157 1.73 -6.67 -3.65
C VAL A 157 1.47 -6.04 -5.02
N SER A 158 1.37 -6.89 -6.05
CA SER A 158 1.22 -6.50 -7.46
C SER A 158 0.35 -7.52 -8.19
N ARG A 159 0.04 -7.29 -9.46
CA ARG A 159 -0.81 -8.10 -10.35
C ARG A 159 -2.17 -8.40 -9.74
N MET A 160 -2.89 -7.34 -9.42
CA MET A 160 -4.26 -7.41 -8.91
C MET A 160 -5.17 -6.51 -9.74
N GLY A 161 -6.37 -7.00 -10.06
CA GLY A 161 -7.44 -6.24 -10.70
C GLY A 161 -8.75 -6.51 -9.98
N ILE A 162 -9.80 -5.78 -10.34
CA ILE A 162 -11.16 -5.94 -9.82
C ILE A 162 -12.11 -5.99 -11.01
N GLU A 163 -13.10 -6.86 -10.97
CA GLU A 163 -14.13 -6.92 -12.01
C GLU A 163 -14.96 -5.63 -12.02
N LYS A 164 -15.42 -5.19 -13.21
CA LYS A 164 -16.16 -3.94 -13.37
C LYS A 164 -17.46 -3.88 -12.57
N SER A 165 -18.20 -4.98 -12.55
CA SER A 165 -19.41 -5.18 -11.74
C SER A 165 -19.10 -5.00 -10.25
N THR A 166 -18.08 -5.68 -9.75
CA THR A 166 -17.63 -5.59 -8.36
C THR A 166 -17.14 -4.19 -8.02
N GLU A 167 -16.37 -3.54 -8.90
CA GLU A 167 -15.92 -2.16 -8.70
C GLU A 167 -17.11 -1.18 -8.63
N LYS A 168 -18.11 -1.37 -9.48
CA LYS A 168 -19.34 -0.57 -9.48
C LYS A 168 -20.11 -0.74 -8.17
N ASN A 169 -20.41 -1.98 -7.79
CA ASN A 169 -21.10 -2.32 -6.54
C ASN A 169 -20.36 -1.78 -5.31
N LEU A 170 -19.02 -1.89 -5.29
CA LEU A 170 -18.19 -1.34 -4.23
C LEU A 170 -18.27 0.20 -4.18
N SER A 171 -18.27 0.86 -5.34
CA SER A 171 -18.34 2.32 -5.43
C SER A 171 -19.71 2.83 -4.94
N GLU A 172 -20.80 2.12 -5.23
CA GLU A 172 -22.15 2.43 -4.75
C GLU A 172 -22.27 2.21 -3.23
N LYS A 173 -21.72 1.12 -2.70
CA LYS A 173 -21.70 0.88 -1.24
C LYS A 173 -20.91 1.96 -0.47
N LEU A 174 -19.82 2.45 -1.05
CA LEU A 174 -18.95 3.43 -0.40
C LEU A 174 -19.37 4.89 -0.64
N SER A 175 -20.18 5.19 -1.67
CA SER A 175 -20.67 6.57 -1.93
C SER A 175 -21.60 7.07 -0.82
N GLY A 176 -22.35 6.17 -0.17
CA GLY A 176 -23.19 6.49 0.99
C GLY A 176 -22.41 7.00 2.22
N ALA A 177 -21.09 6.84 2.25
CA ALA A 177 -20.25 7.20 3.40
C ALA A 177 -19.68 8.64 3.37
N LYS A 178 -20.16 9.52 2.48
CA LYS A 178 -19.66 10.92 2.29
C LYS A 178 -18.14 11.01 2.07
N ILE A 179 -17.55 10.00 1.44
CA ILE A 179 -16.11 9.93 1.14
C ILE A 179 -15.84 10.64 -0.18
N SER A 180 -14.86 11.57 -0.22
CA SER A 180 -14.50 12.23 -1.49
C SER A 180 -13.98 11.23 -2.53
N THR A 181 -14.11 11.54 -3.82
CA THR A 181 -13.73 10.65 -4.93
C THR A 181 -12.27 10.17 -4.85
N THR A 182 -11.36 11.02 -4.40
CA THR A 182 -9.94 10.68 -4.21
C THR A 182 -9.74 9.69 -3.08
N LEU A 183 -10.43 9.87 -1.96
CA LEU A 183 -10.37 8.98 -0.80
C LEU A 183 -11.03 7.63 -1.15
N LEU A 184 -12.13 7.64 -1.92
CA LEU A 184 -12.82 6.45 -2.40
C LEU A 184 -11.86 5.59 -3.23
N ARG A 185 -11.10 6.18 -4.16
CA ARG A 185 -10.11 5.46 -4.95
C ARG A 185 -9.06 4.78 -4.07
N ARG A 186 -8.52 5.47 -3.05
CA ARG A 186 -7.54 4.90 -2.12
C ARG A 186 -8.10 3.71 -1.36
N VAL A 187 -9.35 3.81 -0.90
CA VAL A 187 -10.04 2.71 -0.22
C VAL A 187 -10.19 1.50 -1.15
N LYS A 188 -10.61 1.70 -2.40
CA LYS A 188 -10.73 0.61 -3.38
C LYS A 188 -9.39 -0.08 -3.65
N GLU A 189 -8.33 0.69 -3.88
CA GLU A 189 -6.98 0.16 -4.12
C GLU A 189 -6.46 -0.63 -2.91
N ALA A 190 -6.63 -0.09 -1.70
CA ALA A 190 -6.22 -0.77 -0.48
C ALA A 190 -7.04 -2.04 -0.20
N LEU A 191 -8.35 -2.01 -0.46
CA LEU A 191 -9.23 -3.17 -0.26
C LEU A 191 -8.93 -4.31 -1.24
N VAL A 192 -8.67 -4.00 -2.52
CA VAL A 192 -8.26 -5.00 -3.51
C VAL A 192 -6.95 -5.65 -3.10
N LEU A 193 -5.97 -4.86 -2.64
CA LEU A 193 -4.70 -5.35 -2.13
C LEU A 193 -4.89 -6.25 -0.90
N ALA A 194 -5.63 -5.77 0.09
CA ALA A 194 -5.92 -6.50 1.31
C ALA A 194 -6.64 -7.82 1.03
N SER A 195 -7.59 -7.82 0.08
CA SER A 195 -8.31 -9.02 -0.34
C SER A 195 -7.36 -10.04 -0.98
N LYS A 196 -6.45 -9.57 -1.85
CA LYS A 196 -5.40 -10.43 -2.39
C LYS A 196 -4.51 -10.99 -1.27
N ALA A 197 -4.00 -10.17 -0.37
CA ALA A 197 -3.12 -10.64 0.70
C ALA A 197 -3.83 -11.66 1.61
N ALA A 198 -5.03 -11.32 2.08
CA ALA A 198 -5.84 -12.18 2.94
C ALA A 198 -6.23 -13.50 2.27
N SER A 199 -6.23 -13.60 0.94
CA SER A 199 -6.54 -14.87 0.27
C SER A 199 -5.43 -15.94 0.39
N TRP A 200 -4.21 -15.56 0.75
CA TRP A 200 -3.15 -16.53 1.02
C TRP A 200 -3.37 -17.21 2.38
N PRO A 201 -3.27 -18.56 2.48
CA PRO A 201 -3.58 -19.29 3.72
C PRO A 201 -2.76 -18.90 4.95
N ASP A 202 -1.49 -18.49 4.74
CA ASP A 202 -0.60 -18.14 5.85
C ASP A 202 -0.76 -16.70 6.33
N VAL A 203 -1.46 -15.83 5.58
CA VAL A 203 -1.72 -14.46 6.01
C VAL A 203 -2.94 -14.48 6.94
N ILE A 204 -2.68 -14.19 8.22
CA ILE A 204 -3.71 -14.18 9.26
C ILE A 204 -4.39 -12.82 9.33
N ALA A 205 -3.59 -11.76 9.31
CA ALA A 205 -4.09 -10.40 9.35
C ALA A 205 -3.16 -9.43 8.61
N GLU A 206 -3.72 -8.31 8.23
CA GLU A 206 -3.01 -7.13 7.77
C GLU A 206 -3.34 -5.94 8.70
N ALA A 207 -2.35 -5.09 8.96
CA ALA A 207 -2.56 -3.76 9.49
C ALA A 207 -1.87 -2.73 8.58
N CYS A 208 -2.52 -1.61 8.33
CA CYS A 208 -1.98 -0.55 7.47
C CYS A 208 -2.35 0.84 7.98
N ILE A 209 -1.35 1.73 8.02
CA ILE A 209 -1.48 3.17 8.24
C ILE A 209 -0.87 3.86 7.01
N SER A 210 -1.60 4.80 6.40
CA SER A 210 -1.04 5.54 5.27
C SER A 210 0.12 6.42 5.73
N ASP A 211 1.15 6.54 4.89
CA ASP A 211 2.24 7.50 5.03
C ASP A 211 1.86 8.93 4.61
N ASP A 212 0.70 9.12 3.99
CA ASP A 212 0.23 10.40 3.48
C ASP A 212 -0.20 11.32 4.66
N PRO A 213 0.38 12.52 4.81
CA PRO A 213 0.08 13.42 5.94
C PRO A 213 -1.38 13.91 5.94
N ASP A 214 -2.03 13.92 4.78
CA ASP A 214 -3.42 14.37 4.62
C ASP A 214 -4.43 13.22 4.68
N TYR A 215 -3.97 11.99 4.93
CA TYR A 215 -4.81 10.79 5.04
C TYR A 215 -4.62 10.09 6.39
N THR A 216 -5.55 10.35 7.31
CA THR A 216 -5.55 9.80 8.67
C THR A 216 -6.37 8.52 8.82
N THR A 217 -6.81 7.91 7.72
CA THR A 217 -7.53 6.63 7.76
C THR A 217 -6.57 5.48 7.55
N GLY A 218 -6.69 4.45 8.38
CA GLY A 218 -6.03 3.17 8.17
C GLY A 218 -7.03 2.02 8.24
N TYR A 219 -6.52 0.80 8.39
CA TYR A 219 -7.38 -0.37 8.50
C TYR A 219 -6.65 -1.57 9.12
N ILE A 220 -7.45 -2.55 9.54
CA ILE A 220 -7.04 -3.94 9.70
C ILE A 220 -7.84 -4.81 8.75
N ALA A 221 -7.24 -5.89 8.26
CA ALA A 221 -7.94 -6.84 7.41
C ALA A 221 -7.62 -8.28 7.80
N SER A 222 -8.62 -9.15 7.77
CA SER A 222 -8.44 -10.59 7.93
C SER A 222 -9.57 -11.34 7.20
N LYS A 223 -9.40 -12.65 6.98
CA LYS A 223 -10.50 -13.48 6.46
C LYS A 223 -11.72 -13.48 7.38
N GLU A 224 -11.48 -13.39 8.70
CA GLU A 224 -12.53 -13.47 9.71
C GLU A 224 -13.33 -12.18 9.85
N PHE A 225 -12.66 -11.02 9.83
CA PHE A 225 -13.31 -9.73 10.08
C PHE A 225 -13.60 -8.94 8.81
N GLY A 226 -13.11 -9.38 7.65
CA GLY A 226 -13.11 -8.58 6.45
C GLY A 226 -12.11 -7.42 6.55
N TYR A 227 -12.46 -6.28 5.95
CA TYR A 227 -11.67 -5.07 5.92
C TYR A 227 -12.29 -4.00 6.82
N LEU A 228 -11.69 -3.80 7.98
CA LEU A 228 -12.16 -2.87 9.01
C LEU A 228 -11.44 -1.52 8.86
N ARG A 229 -12.13 -0.55 8.26
CA ARG A 229 -11.65 0.83 8.10
C ARG A 229 -11.70 1.55 9.43
N MET A 230 -10.63 2.26 9.75
CA MET A 230 -10.52 3.07 10.96
C MET A 230 -10.11 4.49 10.59
N PRO A 231 -11.05 5.45 10.62
CA PRO A 231 -10.74 6.87 10.58
C PRO A 231 -9.87 7.28 11.78
N ASN A 232 -9.14 8.39 11.64
CA ASN A 232 -8.36 9.01 12.72
C ASN A 232 -7.35 8.07 13.40
N ILE A 233 -6.72 7.15 12.65
CA ILE A 233 -5.72 6.21 13.17
C ILE A 233 -4.40 6.89 13.55
N LYS A 234 -4.15 8.07 12.99
CA LYS A 234 -2.99 8.94 13.24
C LYS A 234 -3.44 10.40 13.18
N LYS A 235 -2.62 11.33 13.69
CA LYS A 235 -2.91 12.76 13.63
C LYS A 235 -2.61 13.32 12.23
N VAL A 236 -3.30 14.39 11.87
CA VAL A 236 -3.06 15.11 10.61
C VAL A 236 -1.61 15.61 10.60
N LYS A 237 -0.95 15.60 9.44
CA LYS A 237 0.46 15.97 9.22
C LYS A 237 1.50 14.97 9.75
N GLU A 238 1.10 13.90 10.45
CA GLU A 238 2.03 12.84 10.80
C GLU A 238 2.40 12.01 9.57
N MET A 239 3.69 11.95 9.26
CA MET A 239 4.22 11.26 8.07
C MET A 239 4.61 9.80 8.32
N HIS A 240 4.36 9.27 9.53
CA HIS A 240 4.56 7.85 9.76
C HIS A 240 3.45 7.04 9.09
N GLY A 241 3.80 5.81 8.72
CA GLY A 241 2.90 4.88 8.07
C GLY A 241 3.63 3.61 7.69
N GLY A 242 2.87 2.61 7.28
CA GLY A 242 3.42 1.32 6.92
C GLY A 242 2.34 0.28 6.71
N ARG A 243 2.81 -0.92 6.37
CA ARG A 243 1.97 -2.08 6.12
C ARG A 243 2.64 -3.32 6.69
N VAL A 244 1.86 -4.12 7.38
CA VAL A 244 2.31 -5.34 8.04
C VAL A 244 1.36 -6.47 7.69
N PHE A 245 1.90 -7.59 7.24
CA PHE A 245 1.20 -8.87 7.18
C PHE A 245 1.65 -9.74 8.35
N PHE A 246 0.70 -10.11 9.20
CA PHE A 246 0.90 -11.09 10.26
C PHE A 246 0.68 -12.48 9.69
N ILE A 247 1.69 -13.33 9.79
CA ILE A 247 1.71 -14.64 9.13
C ILE A 247 1.99 -15.79 10.09
N ARG A 248 1.57 -17.00 9.71
CA ARG A 248 1.84 -18.23 10.50
C ARG A 248 3.33 -18.44 10.71
N GLU A 249 3.70 -19.06 11.84
CA GLU A 249 5.10 -19.41 12.11
C GLU A 249 5.67 -20.38 11.06
N THR A 250 4.83 -21.26 10.52
CA THR A 250 5.18 -22.26 9.51
C THR A 250 4.90 -21.80 8.08
N ALA A 251 4.79 -20.48 7.85
CA ALA A 251 4.38 -19.95 6.56
C ALA A 251 5.39 -20.27 5.45
N ASP A 252 4.89 -20.59 4.24
CA ASP A 252 5.74 -20.65 3.05
C ASP A 252 6.07 -19.22 2.59
N ILE A 253 7.18 -18.68 3.09
CA ILE A 253 7.60 -17.30 2.83
C ILE A 253 7.86 -17.07 1.34
N ALA A 254 8.52 -18.02 0.67
CA ALA A 254 8.86 -17.89 -0.74
C ALA A 254 7.60 -17.96 -1.62
N GLY A 255 6.69 -18.90 -1.33
CA GLY A 255 5.40 -19.01 -2.00
C GLY A 255 4.52 -17.78 -1.78
N LEU A 256 4.45 -17.26 -0.55
CA LEU A 256 3.73 -16.04 -0.22
C LEU A 256 4.27 -14.84 -1.01
N ILE A 257 5.59 -14.61 -1.02
CA ILE A 257 6.19 -13.49 -1.76
C ILE A 257 5.91 -13.64 -3.27
N SER A 258 6.12 -14.85 -3.80
CA SER A 258 5.83 -15.16 -5.20
C SER A 258 4.35 -14.91 -5.54
N TYR A 259 3.43 -15.27 -4.64
CA TYR A 259 2.01 -15.00 -4.77
C TYR A 259 1.70 -13.50 -4.78
N LEU A 260 2.16 -12.76 -3.76
CA LEU A 260 1.91 -11.33 -3.61
C LEU A 260 2.45 -10.52 -4.78
N GLU A 261 3.68 -10.79 -5.23
CA GLU A 261 4.35 -9.99 -6.25
C GLU A 261 4.03 -10.44 -7.69
N ARG A 262 3.79 -11.75 -7.93
CA ARG A 262 3.81 -12.31 -9.29
C ARG A 262 2.54 -13.03 -9.72
N LYS A 263 1.69 -13.52 -8.80
CA LYS A 263 0.48 -14.24 -9.21
C LYS A 263 -0.65 -13.28 -9.57
N PRO A 264 -1.19 -13.33 -10.80
CA PRO A 264 -2.27 -12.44 -11.20
C PRO A 264 -3.60 -12.85 -10.52
N VAL A 265 -4.30 -11.87 -9.97
CA VAL A 265 -5.56 -12.05 -9.25
C VAL A 265 -6.60 -11.04 -9.74
N ILE A 266 -7.83 -11.50 -9.96
CA ILE A 266 -9.01 -10.66 -10.19
C ILE A 266 -9.94 -10.80 -9.00
N ILE A 267 -10.31 -9.68 -8.40
CA ILE A 267 -11.30 -9.62 -7.33
C ILE A 267 -12.71 -9.57 -7.91
N ILE A 268 -13.58 -10.43 -7.41
CA ILE A 268 -15.02 -10.46 -7.71
C ILE A 268 -15.86 -10.17 -6.47
#